data_AF-A0A239EKM3-F1
#
_entry.id   AF-A0A239EKM3-F1
#
_cell.length_a   1.000
_cell.length_b   1.000
_cell.length_c   1.000
_cell.angle_alpha   90.00
_cell.angle_beta   90.00
_cell.angle_gamma   90.00
#
_symmetry.space_group_name_H-M   'P 1'
#
loop_
_entity.id
_entity.type
_entity.pdbx_description
1 polymer ?
#
loop_
_entity_poly.entity_id
_entity_poly.type
_entity_poly.pdbx_seq_one_letter_code
_entity_poly.pdbx_strand_id
1 'polypeptide(L)'
;MGSRVRGLERLAELYGMIERLRSLDLRTASAQVNEAASYVHLQREAGRREVESGRAAIAAGDRQGWAIAESELELTRIRQARAEELRRARAALRETAADAYRASRMRMEQMQSVARQASKQEQAEERRRTQAALDDRHLARSLWKKTQDR
;
A
#
# COMPACT_ATOMS: atom_id res chain seq x y z
N MET A 1 22.55 25.25 -7.48
CA MET A 1 22.33 23.80 -7.23
C MET A 1 21.06 23.54 -6.43
N GLY A 2 20.68 24.45 -5.51
CA GLY A 2 19.45 24.29 -4.71
C GLY A 2 18.12 24.22 -5.45
N SER A 3 18.04 24.59 -6.74
CA SER A 3 16.83 24.30 -7.54
C SER A 3 16.69 22.80 -7.84
N ARG A 4 17.80 22.08 -8.03
CA ARG A 4 17.83 20.64 -8.32
C ARG A 4 17.50 19.82 -7.08
N VAL A 5 18.10 20.16 -5.92
CA VAL A 5 17.80 19.48 -4.65
C VAL A 5 16.34 19.66 -4.26
N ARG A 6 15.81 20.89 -4.33
CA ARG A 6 14.37 21.15 -4.11
C ARG A 6 13.47 20.39 -5.09
N GLY A 7 13.90 20.23 -6.34
CA GLY A 7 13.17 19.40 -7.31
C GLY A 7 13.11 17.93 -6.91
N LEU A 8 14.22 17.36 -6.44
CA LEU A 8 14.29 15.98 -5.96
C LEU A 8 13.49 15.76 -4.67
N GLU A 9 13.51 16.73 -3.76
CA GLU A 9 12.70 16.70 -2.53
C GLU A 9 11.21 16.68 -2.86
N ARG A 10 10.75 17.55 -3.77
CA ARG A 10 9.37 17.54 -4.26
C ARG A 10 8.99 16.22 -4.91
N LEU A 11 9.88 15.63 -5.72
CA LEU A 11 9.64 14.30 -6.29
C LEU A 11 9.52 13.24 -5.19
N ALA A 12 10.41 13.25 -4.19
CA ALA A 12 10.34 12.32 -3.05
C ALA A 12 9.01 12.44 -2.28
N GLU A 13 8.52 13.67 -2.08
CA GLU A 13 7.21 13.93 -1.49
C GLU A 13 6.07 13.36 -2.33
N LEU A 14 6.08 13.59 -3.65
CA LEU A 14 5.07 13.05 -4.57
C LEU A 14 5.05 11.52 -4.54
N TYR A 15 6.21 10.86 -4.59
CA TYR A 15 6.28 9.40 -4.44
C TYR A 15 5.76 8.93 -3.08
N GLY A 16 5.99 9.68 -2.01
CA GLY A 16 5.42 9.40 -0.69
C GLY A 16 3.91 9.61 -0.62
N MET A 17 3.33 10.52 -1.39
CA MET A 17 1.87 10.64 -1.53
C MET A 17 1.29 9.45 -2.29
N ILE A 18 1.92 9.04 -3.39
CA ILE A 18 1.50 7.88 -4.19
C ILE A 18 1.56 6.60 -3.36
N GLU A 19 2.63 6.39 -2.57
CA GLU A 19 2.73 5.22 -1.68
C GLU A 19 1.59 5.18 -0.65
N ARG A 20 1.23 6.32 -0.07
CA ARG A 20 0.08 6.42 0.86
C ARG A 20 -1.23 6.07 0.19
N LEU A 21 -1.47 6.56 -1.04
CA LEU A 21 -2.65 6.17 -1.82
C LEU A 21 -2.67 4.67 -2.11
N ARG A 22 -1.53 4.08 -2.51
CA ARG A 22 -1.43 2.62 -2.72
C ARG A 22 -1.62 1.82 -1.44
N SER A 23 -1.20 2.34 -0.29
CA SER A 23 -1.49 1.71 1.00
C SER A 23 -2.99 1.71 1.29
N LEU A 24 -3.71 2.78 0.94
CA LEU A 24 -5.16 2.85 1.11
C LEU A 24 -5.87 1.87 0.16
N ASP A 25 -5.47 1.81 -1.11
CA ASP A 25 -5.98 0.85 -2.09
C ASP A 25 -5.85 -0.59 -1.56
N LEU A 26 -4.67 -0.96 -1.05
CA LEU A 26 -4.42 -2.28 -0.48
C LEU A 26 -5.29 -2.59 0.74
N ARG A 27 -5.52 -1.61 1.62
CA ARG A 27 -6.39 -1.78 2.79
C ARG A 27 -7.85 -2.00 2.36
N THR A 28 -8.33 -1.21 1.41
CA THR A 28 -9.68 -1.34 0.85
C THR A 28 -9.86 -2.70 0.20
N ALA A 29 -8.92 -3.14 -0.64
CA ALA A 29 -8.98 -4.45 -1.29
C ALA A 29 -8.94 -5.59 -0.26
N SER A 30 -8.13 -5.46 0.81
CA SER A 30 -8.08 -6.44 1.89
C SER A 30 -9.40 -6.52 2.66
N ALA A 31 -10.04 -5.38 2.95
CA ALA A 31 -11.35 -5.33 3.58
C ALA A 31 -12.43 -6.00 2.72
N GLN A 32 -12.41 -5.76 1.40
CA GLN A 32 -13.34 -6.41 0.46
C GLN A 32 -13.16 -7.93 0.41
N VAL A 33 -11.93 -8.44 0.49
CA VAL A 33 -11.67 -9.89 0.58
C VAL A 33 -12.26 -10.48 1.87
N ASN A 34 -12.07 -9.79 2.99
CA ASN A 34 -12.61 -10.22 4.28
C ASN A 34 -14.14 -10.25 4.27
N GLU A 35 -14.78 -9.20 3.74
CA GLU A 35 -16.23 -9.14 3.58
C GLU A 35 -16.74 -10.32 2.72
N ALA A 36 -16.09 -10.60 1.60
CA ALA A 36 -16.47 -11.71 0.73
C ALA A 36 -16.24 -13.08 1.41
N ALA A 37 -15.19 -13.22 2.22
CA ALA A 37 -14.95 -14.43 3.00
C ALA A 37 -16.06 -14.65 4.05
N SER A 38 -16.48 -13.59 4.74
CA SER A 38 -17.62 -13.63 5.68
C SER A 38 -18.91 -14.01 4.97
N TYR A 39 -19.17 -13.46 3.77
CA TYR A 39 -20.35 -13.81 2.99
C TYR A 39 -20.35 -15.29 2.55
N VAL A 40 -19.21 -15.82 2.10
CA VAL A 40 -19.06 -17.26 1.80
C VAL A 40 -19.34 -18.11 3.04
N HIS A 41 -18.86 -17.69 4.21
CA HIS A 41 -19.12 -18.39 5.46
C HIS A 41 -20.62 -18.45 5.78
N LEU A 42 -21.32 -17.32 5.68
CA LEU A 42 -22.77 -17.24 5.89
C LEU A 42 -23.55 -18.14 4.92
N GLN A 43 -23.16 -18.18 3.63
CA GLN A 43 -23.82 -19.07 2.66
C GLN A 43 -23.61 -20.56 3.01
N ARG A 44 -22.43 -20.92 3.51
CA ARG A 44 -22.16 -22.30 3.96
C ARG A 44 -22.98 -22.68 5.17
N GLU A 45 -23.17 -21.76 6.13
CA GLU A 45 -24.04 -21.99 7.28
C GLU A 45 -25.50 -22.12 6.87
N ALA A 46 -25.99 -21.27 5.96
CA ALA A 46 -27.33 -21.38 5.40
C ALA A 46 -27.54 -22.75 4.75
N GLY A 47 -26.62 -23.19 3.89
CA GLY A 47 -26.72 -24.52 3.26
C GLY A 47 -26.74 -25.68 4.27
N ARG A 48 -26.03 -25.58 5.40
CA ARG A 48 -26.11 -26.59 6.49
C ARG A 48 -27.49 -26.64 7.13
N ARG A 49 -28.09 -25.47 7.38
CA ARG A 49 -29.45 -25.38 7.93
C ARG A 49 -30.49 -25.98 6.99
N GLU A 50 -30.36 -25.76 5.68
CA GLU A 50 -31.28 -26.37 4.71
C GLU A 50 -31.16 -27.90 4.68
N VAL A 51 -29.94 -28.44 4.81
CA VAL A 51 -29.73 -29.89 4.94
C VAL A 51 -30.38 -30.43 6.22
N GLU A 52 -30.24 -29.74 7.34
CA GLU A 52 -30.87 -30.12 8.62
C GLU A 52 -32.40 -30.06 8.53
N SER A 53 -32.95 -29.00 7.94
CA SER A 53 -34.38 -28.82 7.68
C SER A 53 -34.95 -29.95 6.82
N GLY A 54 -34.28 -30.29 5.71
CA GLY A 54 -34.68 -31.40 4.85
C GLY A 54 -34.66 -32.75 5.57
N ARG A 55 -33.67 -33.00 6.44
CA ARG A 55 -33.62 -34.21 7.27
C ARG A 55 -34.77 -34.27 8.27
N ALA A 56 -35.11 -33.15 8.91
CA ALA A 56 -36.23 -33.08 9.84
C ALA A 56 -37.57 -33.33 9.14
N ALA A 57 -37.77 -32.77 7.93
CA ALA A 57 -38.97 -33.00 7.14
C ALA A 57 -39.14 -34.48 6.74
N ILE A 58 -38.05 -35.15 6.34
CA ILE A 58 -38.04 -36.60 6.07
C ILE A 58 -38.45 -37.38 7.32
N ALA A 59 -37.86 -37.07 8.47
CA ALA A 59 -38.17 -37.74 9.73
C ALA A 59 -39.63 -37.55 10.18
N ALA A 60 -40.23 -36.40 9.86
CA ALA A 60 -41.63 -36.09 10.13
C ALA A 60 -42.61 -36.65 9.08
N GLY A 61 -42.12 -37.24 7.98
CA GLY A 61 -42.96 -37.66 6.84
C GLY A 61 -43.54 -36.49 6.04
N ASP A 62 -43.02 -35.28 6.23
CA ASP A 62 -43.44 -34.07 5.51
C ASP A 62 -42.76 -33.99 4.14
N ARG A 63 -43.45 -34.48 3.12
CA ARG A 63 -42.98 -34.44 1.73
C ARG A 63 -42.87 -33.02 1.18
N GLN A 64 -43.74 -32.10 1.61
CA GLN A 64 -43.72 -30.72 1.13
C GLN A 64 -42.51 -29.98 1.73
N GLY A 65 -42.30 -30.12 3.03
CA GLY A 65 -41.13 -29.57 3.72
C GLY A 65 -39.81 -30.09 3.13
N TRP A 66 -39.76 -31.37 2.75
CA TRP A 66 -38.58 -31.94 2.10
C TRP A 66 -38.31 -31.31 0.72
N ALA A 67 -39.34 -31.18 -0.14
CA ALA A 67 -39.18 -30.56 -1.45
C ALA A 67 -38.76 -29.09 -1.37
N ILE A 68 -39.30 -28.34 -0.40
CA ILE A 68 -38.89 -26.95 -0.14
C ILE A 68 -37.41 -26.90 0.26
N ALA A 69 -36.99 -27.72 1.24
CA ALA A 69 -35.61 -27.76 1.69
C ALA A 69 -34.63 -28.16 0.57
N GLU A 70 -35.03 -29.06 -0.33
CA GLU A 70 -34.22 -29.44 -1.49
C GLU A 70 -34.03 -28.26 -2.45
N SER A 71 -35.10 -27.53 -2.78
CA SER A 71 -35.01 -26.34 -3.63
C SER A 71 -34.16 -25.21 -3.01
N GLU A 72 -34.30 -24.95 -1.72
CA GLU A 72 -33.48 -23.95 -1.00
C GLU A 72 -32.02 -24.39 -0.93
N LEU A 73 -31.76 -25.69 -0.82
CA LEU A 73 -30.39 -26.23 -0.89
C LEU A 73 -29.76 -26.01 -2.27
N GLU A 74 -30.51 -26.16 -3.36
CA GLU A 74 -30.01 -25.83 -4.70
C GLU A 74 -29.70 -24.33 -4.84
N LEU A 75 -30.61 -23.46 -4.37
CA LEU A 75 -30.41 -22.02 -4.40
C LEU A 75 -29.18 -21.59 -3.58
N THR A 76 -29.01 -22.15 -2.39
CA THR A 76 -27.84 -21.86 -1.54
C THR A 76 -26.53 -22.35 -2.16
N ARG A 77 -26.53 -23.50 -2.85
CA ARG A 77 -25.34 -23.96 -3.62
C ARG A 77 -24.96 -23.00 -4.73
N ILE A 78 -25.93 -22.49 -5.49
CA ILE A 78 -25.68 -21.49 -6.55
C ILE A 78 -25.13 -20.20 -5.95
N ARG A 79 -25.72 -19.71 -4.85
CA ARG A 79 -25.24 -18.51 -4.15
C ARG A 79 -23.84 -18.71 -3.58
N GLN A 80 -23.55 -19.88 -3.01
CA GLN A 80 -22.22 -20.21 -2.50
C GLN A 80 -21.17 -20.21 -3.63
N ALA A 81 -21.47 -20.83 -4.77
CA ALA A 81 -20.55 -20.84 -5.91
C ALA A 81 -20.22 -19.41 -6.38
N ARG A 82 -21.25 -18.57 -6.56
CA ARG A 82 -21.07 -17.14 -6.90
C ARG A 82 -20.28 -16.37 -5.85
N ALA A 83 -20.54 -16.63 -4.56
CA ALA A 83 -19.82 -16.00 -3.46
C ALA A 83 -18.33 -16.38 -3.48
N GLU A 84 -18.00 -17.64 -3.77
CA GLU A 84 -16.63 -18.10 -3.89
C GLU A 84 -15.90 -17.50 -5.10
N GLU A 85 -16.57 -17.39 -6.24
CA GLU A 85 -16.05 -16.68 -7.42
C GLU A 85 -15.74 -15.22 -7.10
N LEU A 86 -16.69 -14.51 -6.47
CA LEU A 86 -16.48 -13.12 -6.05
C LEU A 86 -15.30 -12.98 -5.08
N ARG A 87 -15.17 -13.92 -4.12
CA ARG A 87 -14.04 -13.94 -3.19
C ARG A 87 -12.71 -14.12 -3.92
N ARG A 88 -12.65 -15.01 -4.91
CA ARG A 88 -11.44 -15.24 -5.73
C ARG A 88 -11.09 -14.00 -6.55
N ALA A 89 -12.07 -13.38 -7.21
CA ALA A 89 -11.88 -12.14 -7.96
C ALA A 89 -11.35 -11.00 -7.07
N ARG A 90 -11.94 -10.81 -5.89
CA ARG A 90 -11.46 -9.83 -4.90
C ARG A 90 -10.06 -10.16 -4.37
N ALA A 91 -9.73 -11.45 -4.18
CA ALA A 91 -8.40 -11.86 -3.76
C ALA A 91 -7.33 -11.52 -4.81
N ALA A 92 -7.63 -11.73 -6.10
CA ALA A 92 -6.76 -11.33 -7.20
C ALA A 92 -6.55 -9.80 -7.24
N LEU A 93 -7.61 -9.01 -7.02
CA LEU A 93 -7.50 -7.55 -6.92
C LEU A 93 -6.67 -7.09 -5.71
N ARG A 94 -6.77 -7.80 -4.58
CA ARG A 94 -5.93 -7.52 -3.41
C ARG A 94 -4.46 -7.82 -3.69
N GLU A 95 -4.17 -8.89 -4.43
CA GLU A 95 -2.80 -9.22 -4.84
C GLU A 95 -2.20 -8.16 -5.76
N THR A 96 -2.94 -7.71 -6.78
CA THR A 96 -2.48 -6.64 -7.67
C THR A 96 -2.28 -5.32 -6.92
N ALA A 97 -3.15 -5.00 -5.96
CA ALA A 97 -2.97 -3.84 -5.08
C ALA A 97 -1.72 -3.98 -4.18
N ALA A 98 -1.42 -5.20 -3.70
CA ALA A 98 -0.23 -5.47 -2.90
C ALA A 98 1.05 -5.30 -3.71
N ASP A 99 1.06 -5.76 -4.96
CA ASP A 99 2.17 -5.55 -5.90
C ASP A 99 2.39 -4.08 -6.21
N ALA A 100 1.32 -3.35 -6.51
CA ALA A 100 1.38 -1.90 -6.76
C ALA A 100 1.91 -1.14 -5.53
N TYR A 101 1.49 -1.53 -4.33
CA TYR A 101 2.00 -0.97 -3.08
C TYR A 101 3.49 -1.24 -2.90
N ARG A 102 3.94 -2.49 -3.04
CA ARG A 102 5.36 -2.87 -2.92
C ARG A 102 6.23 -2.11 -3.92
N ALA A 103 5.79 -2.02 -5.17
CA ALA A 103 6.49 -1.28 -6.22
C ALA A 103 6.57 0.21 -5.90
N SER A 104 5.47 0.82 -5.44
CA SER A 104 5.44 2.23 -5.06
C SER A 104 6.37 2.54 -3.89
N ARG A 105 6.39 1.67 -2.88
CA ARG A 105 7.26 1.80 -1.71
C ARG A 105 8.73 1.75 -2.10
N MET A 106 9.12 0.79 -2.93
CA MET A 106 10.50 0.69 -3.43
C MET A 106 10.92 1.95 -4.18
N ARG A 107 10.06 2.49 -5.07
CA ARG A 107 10.35 3.73 -5.80
C ARG A 107 10.47 4.95 -4.87
N MET A 108 9.61 5.04 -3.86
CA MET A 108 9.70 6.08 -2.84
C MET A 108 11.03 6.00 -2.08
N GLU A 109 11.43 4.82 -1.60
CA GLU A 109 12.68 4.61 -0.88
C GLU A 109 13.90 4.99 -1.74
N GLN A 110 13.90 4.59 -3.01
CA GLN A 110 14.93 4.98 -3.99
C GLN A 110 15.00 6.50 -4.17
N MET A 111 13.85 7.17 -4.37
CA MET A 111 13.81 8.62 -4.56
C MET A 111 14.26 9.38 -3.30
N GLN A 112 13.86 8.93 -2.12
CA GLN A 112 14.32 9.50 -0.85
C GLN A 112 15.84 9.36 -0.69
N SER A 113 16.42 8.22 -1.06
CA SER A 113 17.86 8.02 -1.05
C SER A 113 18.58 9.03 -1.95
N VAL A 114 18.11 9.18 -3.19
CA VAL A 114 18.67 10.13 -4.18
C VAL A 114 18.56 11.58 -3.67
N ALA A 115 17.39 11.98 -3.15
CA ALA A 115 17.19 13.33 -2.61
C ALA A 115 18.14 13.60 -1.41
N ARG A 116 18.27 12.64 -0.49
CA ARG A 116 19.19 12.75 0.66
C ARG A 116 20.64 12.86 0.22
N GLN A 117 21.06 12.08 -0.77
CA GLN A 117 22.43 12.14 -1.29
C GLN A 117 22.72 13.49 -1.94
N ALA A 118 21.79 14.00 -2.76
CA ALA A 118 21.93 15.30 -3.39
C ALA A 118 22.01 16.45 -2.36
N SER A 119 21.17 16.40 -1.32
CA SER A 119 21.19 17.37 -0.22
C SER A 119 22.53 17.34 0.55
N LYS A 120 23.06 16.14 0.87
CA LYS A 120 24.37 16.00 1.50
C LYS A 120 25.51 16.57 0.65
N GLN A 121 25.47 16.36 -0.66
CA GLN A 121 26.46 16.89 -1.59
C GLN A 121 26.42 18.42 -1.63
N GLU A 122 25.23 19.02 -1.71
CA GLU A 122 25.09 20.47 -1.70
C GLU A 122 25.62 21.09 -0.39
N GLN A 123 25.29 20.50 0.76
CA GLN A 123 25.82 20.95 2.05
C GLN A 123 27.34 20.83 2.13
N ALA A 124 27.92 19.77 1.56
CA ALA A 124 29.37 19.59 1.53
C ALA A 124 30.05 20.64 0.63
N GLU A 125 29.47 20.95 -0.53
CA GLU A 125 29.97 22.01 -1.41
C GLU A 125 29.86 23.39 -0.75
N GLU A 126 28.74 23.69 -0.10
CA GLU A 126 28.54 24.97 0.58
C GLU A 126 29.55 25.15 1.71
N ARG A 127 29.79 24.11 2.53
CA ARG A 127 30.84 24.11 3.55
C ARG A 127 32.24 24.33 2.96
N ARG A 128 32.54 23.74 1.80
CA ARG A 128 33.82 23.97 1.12
C ARG A 128 33.95 25.41 0.63
N ARG A 129 32.88 26.00 0.10
CA ARG A 129 32.86 27.40 -0.35
C ARG A 129 33.03 28.37 0.81
N THR A 130 32.34 28.14 1.93
CA THR A 130 32.48 28.98 3.12
C THR A 130 33.88 28.87 3.72
N GLN A 131 34.45 27.67 3.78
CA GLN A 131 35.82 27.47 4.24
C GLN A 131 36.83 28.19 3.34
N ALA A 132 36.74 28.02 2.01
CA ALA A 132 37.63 28.70 1.06
C ALA A 132 37.57 30.23 1.22
N ALA A 133 36.36 30.80 1.36
CA ALA A 133 36.20 32.23 1.57
C ALA A 133 36.82 32.73 2.90
N LEU A 134 36.77 31.91 3.97
CA LEU A 134 37.43 32.23 5.24
C LEU A 134 38.95 32.17 5.12
N ASP A 135 39.47 31.15 4.43
CA ASP A 135 40.91 30.96 4.20
C ASP A 135 41.48 32.09 3.34
N ASP A 136 40.79 32.47 2.26
CA ASP A 136 41.17 33.61 1.41
C ASP A 136 41.22 34.92 2.22
N ARG A 137 40.23 35.14 3.09
CA ARG A 137 40.19 36.31 3.97
C ARG A 137 41.33 36.30 4.99
N HIS A 138 41.66 35.13 5.54
CA HIS A 138 42.78 34.97 6.46
C HIS A 138 44.12 35.25 5.76
N LEU A 139 44.32 34.69 4.56
CA LEU A 139 45.51 34.93 3.73
C LEU A 139 45.66 36.40 3.39
N ALA A 140 44.61 37.06 2.92
CA ALA A 140 44.61 38.50 2.61
C ALA A 140 45.01 39.35 3.82
N ARG A 141 44.47 39.04 5.01
CA ARG A 141 44.86 39.71 6.27
C ARG A 141 46.32 39.49 6.64
N SER A 142 46.82 38.27 6.46
CA SER A 142 48.21 37.93 6.77
C SER A 142 49.20 38.66 5.85
N LEU A 143 48.86 38.79 4.57
CA LEU A 143 49.65 39.52 3.57
C LEU A 143 49.68 41.02 3.89
N TRP A 144 48.52 41.61 4.21
CA TRP A 144 48.43 43.02 4.57
C TRP A 144 49.28 43.38 5.79
N LYS A 145 49.28 42.54 6.83
CA LYS A 145 50.16 42.74 8.01
C LYS A 145 51.64 42.69 7.63
N LYS A 146 52.05 41.70 6.84
CA LYS A 146 53.44 41.58 6.37
C LYS A 146 53.91 42.78 5.52
N THR A 147 52.98 43.45 4.83
CA THR A 147 53.30 44.68 4.09
C THR A 147 53.34 45.93 4.96
N GLN A 148 52.74 45.93 6.15
CA GLN A 148 52.84 47.05 7.11
C GLN A 148 54.08 46.97 8.01
N ASP A 149 54.58 45.77 8.30
CA ASP A 149 55.78 45.56 9.13
C ASP A 149 57.10 45.73 8.35
N ARG A 150 57.04 46.18 7.09
CA ARG A 150 58.19 46.51 6.22
C ARG A 150 58.25 48.00 5.96
#